data_AF-A0A6I4QBZ0-F1
#
_entry.id   AF-A0A6I4QBZ0-F1
#
_cell.length_a   1.000
_cell.length_b   1.000
_cell.length_c   1.000
_cell.angle_alpha   90.00
_cell.angle_beta   90.00
_cell.angle_gamma   90.00
#
_symmetry.space_group_name_H-M   'P 1'
#
loop_
_entity.id
_entity.type
_entity.pdbx_description
1 polymer ?
#
loop_
_entity_poly.entity_id
_entity_poly.type
_entity_poly.pdbx_seq_one_letter_code
_entity_poly.pdbx_strand_id
1 'polypeptide(L)' 'MGYFNYHAKAKKLIKDGELVKYEFVDNWNGIKPALVLYFKNTNPMPIREYRWDEYLPLLNNSD' A
#
# COMPACT_ATOMS: atom_id res chain seq x y z
N MET A 1 -8.03 20.65 1.03
CA MET A 1 -7.72 19.70 2.11
C MET A 1 -7.08 18.45 1.50
N GLY A 2 -5.76 18.49 1.25
CA GLY A 2 -5.05 17.47 0.47
C GLY A 2 -4.66 16.23 1.26
N TYR A 3 -5.61 15.54 1.88
CA TYR A 3 -5.45 14.09 2.01
C TYR A 3 -5.55 13.50 0.59
N PHE A 4 -5.06 12.29 0.32
CA PHE A 4 -5.34 11.52 -0.91
C PHE A 4 -4.33 11.46 -2.07
N ASN A 5 -3.23 12.22 -2.15
CA ASN A 5 -2.36 12.02 -3.33
C ASN A 5 -1.67 10.63 -3.32
N TYR A 6 -1.04 10.24 -2.21
CA TYR A 6 -0.30 8.97 -2.18
C TYR A 6 -1.21 7.73 -2.13
N HIS A 7 -2.35 7.78 -1.45
CA HIS A 7 -3.28 6.64 -1.42
C HIS A 7 -3.95 6.42 -2.78
N ALA A 8 -4.37 7.49 -3.46
CA ALA A 8 -4.89 7.38 -4.82
C ALA A 8 -3.82 6.82 -5.76
N LYS A 9 -2.57 7.29 -5.62
CA LYS A 9 -1.42 6.75 -6.37
C LYS A 9 -1.21 5.26 -6.08
N ALA A 10 -1.19 4.85 -4.81
CA ALA A 10 -1.00 3.44 -4.43
C ALA A 10 -2.09 2.55 -5.02
N LYS A 11 -3.37 2.91 -4.87
CA LYS A 11 -4.49 2.15 -5.42
C LYS A 11 -4.42 2.07 -6.94
N LYS A 12 -4.03 3.16 -7.61
CA LYS A 12 -3.81 3.16 -9.06
C LYS A 12 -2.67 2.22 -9.46
N LEU A 13 -1.53 2.28 -8.79
CA LEU A 13 -0.39 1.40 -9.08
C LEU A 13 -0.71 -0.09 -8.85
N ILE A 14 -1.50 -0.42 -7.82
CA ILE A 14 -1.98 -1.80 -7.61
C ILE A 14 -2.84 -2.22 -8.81
N LYS A 15 -3.80 -1.39 -9.21
CA LYS A 15 -4.70 -1.66 -10.34
C LYS A 15 -3.96 -1.76 -11.68
N ASP A 16 -2.90 -0.98 -11.85
CA ASP A 16 -2.05 -0.98 -13.05
C ASP A 16 -1.08 -2.18 -13.08
N GLY A 17 -1.06 -3.05 -12.06
CA GLY A 17 -0.16 -4.22 -11.99
C GLY A 17 1.31 -3.87 -11.71
N GLU A 18 1.55 -2.68 -11.15
CA GLU A 18 2.89 -2.18 -10.80
C GLU A 18 3.35 -2.67 -9.42
N LEU A 19 2.44 -3.24 -8.63
CA LEU A 19 2.75 -3.84 -7.34
C LEU A 19 3.60 -5.10 -7.54
N VAL A 20 4.78 -5.12 -6.93
CA VAL A 20 5.71 -6.26 -6.97
C VAL A 20 5.43 -7.22 -5.83
N LYS A 21 5.25 -6.67 -4.62
CA LYS A 21 4.97 -7.44 -3.40
C LYS A 21 4.44 -6.51 -2.32
N TYR A 22 3.89 -7.11 -1.27
CA TYR A 22 3.56 -6.43 -0.03
C TYR A 22 4.08 -7.23 1.16
N GLU A 23 4.33 -6.57 2.28
CA GLU A 23 4.70 -7.25 3.52
C GLU A 23 4.09 -6.52 4.73
N PHE A 24 3.82 -7.27 5.79
CA PHE A 24 3.41 -6.73 7.08
C PHE A 24 4.65 -6.60 7.97
N VAL A 25 4.89 -5.40 8.48
CA VAL A 25 5.98 -5.12 9.42
C VAL A 25 5.43 -4.48 10.67
N ASP A 26 5.98 -4.89 11.81
CA ASP A 26 5.62 -4.29 13.10
C ASP A 26 6.08 -2.84 13.19
N ASN A 27 7.16 -2.48 12.50
CA ASN A 27 7.71 -1.13 12.51
C ASN A 27 8.29 -0.71 11.17
N TRP A 28 7.70 0.33 10.58
CA TRP A 28 8.25 1.05 9.44
C TRP A 28 8.48 2.52 9.79
N ASN A 29 9.72 2.91 10.13
CA ASN A 29 10.08 4.30 10.44
C ASN A 29 9.12 4.99 11.44
N GLY A 30 8.65 4.26 12.46
CA GLY A 30 7.69 4.76 13.45
C GLY A 30 6.21 4.52 13.11
N ILE A 31 5.90 3.98 11.94
CA ILE A 31 4.55 3.51 11.56
C ILE A 31 4.43 2.05 12.02
N LYS A 32 3.54 1.79 12.97
CA LYS A 32 3.33 0.48 13.59
C LYS A 32 1.84 0.22 13.85
N PRO A 33 1.29 -0.97 13.50
CA PRO A 33 1.81 -1.89 12.49
C PRO A 33 1.61 -1.32 11.07
N ALA A 34 2.43 -1.73 10.12
CA ALA A 34 2.42 -1.21 8.75
C ALA A 34 2.37 -2.32 7.70
N LEU A 35 1.50 -2.15 6.72
CA LEU A 35 1.48 -2.91 5.47
C LEU A 35 2.28 -2.13 4.43
N VAL A 36 3.46 -2.61 4.07
CA VAL A 36 4.35 -1.92 3.14
C VAL A 36 4.15 -2.47 1.74
N LEU A 37 3.78 -1.59 0.81
CA LEU A 37 3.59 -1.92 -0.60
C LEU A 37 4.86 -1.59 -1.40
N TYR A 38 5.40 -2.55 -2.12
CA TYR A 38 6.56 -2.37 -3.00
C TYR A 38 6.12 -2.33 -4.46
N PHE A 39 6.51 -1.28 -5.16
CA PHE A 39 6.19 -1.06 -6.57
C PHE A 39 7.46 -1.06 -7.42
N LYS A 40 7.36 -1.36 -8.72
CA LYS A 40 8.52 -1.46 -9.62
C LYS A 40 9.34 -0.17 -9.70
N ASN A 41 8.65 0.96 -9.88
CA ASN A 41 9.27 2.27 -10.13
C ASN A 41 8.84 3.34 -9.10
N THR A 42 8.49 2.94 -7.88
CA THR A 42 8.04 3.88 -6.85
C THR A 42 8.48 3.42 -5.47
N ASN A 43 8.82 4.39 -4.61
CA ASN A 43 9.23 4.13 -3.24
C ASN A 43 8.17 3.31 -2.46
N PRO A 44 8.59 2.49 -1.48
CA PRO A 44 7.68 1.69 -0.68
C PRO A 44 6.65 2.57 0.02
N MET A 45 5.38 2.17 -0.03
CA MET A 45 4.28 2.91 0.57
C MET A 45 3.74 2.18 1.80
N PRO A 46 4.03 2.65 3.03
CA PRO A 46 3.49 2.07 4.25
C PRO A 46 2.04 2.49 4.47
N ILE A 47 1.17 1.51 4.69
CA ILE A 47 -0.26 1.67 4.98
C ILE A 47 -0.51 1.25 6.42
N ARG A 48 -1.17 2.14 7.19
CA ARG A 48 -1.54 1.87 8.59
C ARG A 48 -2.68 0.87 8.68
N GLU A 49 -2.69 0.11 9.78
CA GLU A 49 -3.66 -0.96 10.06
C GLU A 49 -5.13 -0.59 9.81
N TYR A 50 -5.57 0.57 10.30
CA TYR A 50 -6.95 1.03 10.12
C TYR A 50 -7.35 1.28 8.66
N ARG A 51 -6.42 1.19 7.70
CA ARG A 51 -6.69 1.26 6.26
C ARG A 51 -6.51 -0.08 5.55
N TRP A 52 -6.07 -1.14 6.23
CA TRP A 52 -5.83 -2.43 5.57
C TRP A 52 -7.09 -2.96 4.90
N ASP A 53 -8.27 -2.77 5.49
CA ASP A 53 -9.54 -3.17 4.88
C ASP A 53 -9.80 -2.54 3.50
N GLU A 54 -9.23 -1.36 3.21
CA GLU A 54 -9.33 -0.73 1.89
C GLU A 54 -8.34 -1.32 0.87
N TYR A 55 -7.26 -1.95 1.34
CA TYR A 55 -6.14 -2.42 0.52
C TYR A 55 -6.17 -3.93 0.30
N LEU A 56 -6.49 -4.72 1.32
CA LEU A 56 -6.54 -6.18 1.24
C LEU A 56 -7.41 -6.69 0.08
N PRO A 57 -8.61 -6.13 -0.19
CA PRO A 57 -9.41 -6.54 -1.35
C PRO A 57 -8.75 -6.21 -2.69
N LEU A 58 -7.92 -5.16 -2.76
CA LEU A 58 -7.20 -4.79 -3.98
C LEU A 58 -5.99 -5.70 -4.23
N LEU A 59 -5.39 -6.24 -3.16
CA LEU A 59 -4.26 -7.16 -3.23
C LEU A 59 -4.71 -8.57 -3.64
N ASN A 60 -5.89 -9.00 -3.17
CA ASN A 60 -6.43 -10.33 -3.42
C ASN A 60 -7.15 -10.47 -4.78
N ASN A 61 -7.50 -9.39 -5.47
CA ASN A 61 -8.16 -9.43 -6.79
C ASN A 61 -7.17 -9.50 -7.97
N SER A 62 -5.99 -10.09 -7.78
CA SER A 62 -4.99 -10.23 -8.85
C SER A 62 -5.16 -11.55 -9.64
N ASP A 63 -6.42 -11.98 -9.86
CA ASP A 63 -6.80 -13.16 -10.66
C ASP A 63 -7.18 -12.77 -12.09
#